data_AF-A0A7W9IEI8-F1
#
_entry.id   AF-A0A7W9IEI8-F1
#
_cell.length_a   1.000
_cell.length_b   1.000
_cell.length_c   1.000
_cell.angle_alpha   90.00
_cell.angle_beta   90.00
_cell.angle_gamma   90.00
#
_symmetry.space_group_name_H-M   'P 1'
#
loop_
_entity.id
_entity.type
_entity.pdbx_description
1 polymer ?
#
loop_
_entity_poly.entity_id
_entity_poly.type
_entity_poly.pdbx_seq_one_letter_code
_entity_poly.pdbx_strand_id
1 'polypeptide(L)'
;MTAMWIVLAAARRSRAAAMTVIPADVPLPDAGLAVTFAGHLHAIRCRRGLYGACVTSPVAPPLPGPHLCRVPHPVTVEGPERTWRDTVVWEAMTTDRFHAWHSGGFVDLGELEARLPHPLTLRGAIRDGTLPDTPQALLLRNLLRTRYLSIRLVLQHPHVFNPLIDLMEAS
;
A
#
# COMPACT_ATOMS: atom_id res chain seq x y z
N MET A 1 15.79 -12.69 16.66
CA MET A 1 15.06 -13.29 15.52
C MET A 1 13.69 -12.64 15.45
N THR A 2 13.42 -11.85 14.41
CA THR A 2 12.23 -10.99 14.35
C THR A 2 11.01 -11.78 13.86
N ALA A 3 9.80 -11.52 14.38
CA ALA A 3 8.57 -12.22 14.00
C ALA A 3 8.33 -12.27 12.47
N MET A 4 8.75 -11.22 11.76
CA MET A 4 8.69 -11.15 10.30
C MET A 4 9.48 -12.27 9.59
N TRP A 5 10.64 -12.67 10.13
CA TRP A 5 11.43 -13.76 9.54
C TRP A 5 10.69 -15.09 9.60
N ILE A 6 10.05 -15.39 10.74
CA ILE A 6 9.26 -16.61 10.93
C ILE A 6 8.08 -16.63 9.95
N VAL A 7 7.36 -15.52 9.83
CA VAL A 7 6.20 -15.43 8.93
C VAL A 7 6.62 -15.54 7.47
N LEU A 8 7.72 -14.92 7.04
CA LEU A 8 8.22 -15.08 5.68
C LEU A 8 8.68 -16.53 5.40
N ALA A 9 9.33 -17.19 6.36
CA ALA A 9 9.72 -18.59 6.24
C ALA A 9 8.48 -19.52 6.17
N ALA A 10 7.45 -19.25 6.98
CA ALA A 10 6.20 -19.98 6.97
C ALA A 10 5.43 -19.74 5.66
N ALA A 11 5.36 -18.50 5.18
CA ALA A 11 4.72 -18.12 3.92
C ALA A 11 5.29 -18.88 2.72
N ARG A 12 6.60 -19.15 2.71
CA ARG A 12 7.27 -19.94 1.66
C ARG A 12 6.96 -21.44 1.72
N ARG A 13 6.64 -21.98 2.89
CA ARG A 13 6.43 -23.42 3.12
C ARG A 13 4.95 -23.81 3.21
N SER A 14 4.09 -22.86 3.50
CA SER A 14 2.66 -23.08 3.66
C SER A 14 1.91 -22.98 2.33
N ARG A 15 0.70 -23.56 2.30
CA ARG A 15 -0.30 -23.27 1.26
C ARG A 15 -1.16 -22.04 1.59
N ALA A 16 -0.73 -21.22 2.56
CA ALA A 16 -1.51 -20.06 2.96
C ALA A 16 -1.53 -19.03 1.82
N ALA A 17 -2.72 -18.52 1.51
CA ALA A 17 -2.90 -17.42 0.57
C ALA A 17 -2.38 -16.08 1.13
N ALA A 18 -2.42 -15.94 2.46
CA ALA A 18 -2.13 -14.70 3.17
C ALA A 18 -1.62 -15.00 4.58
N MET A 19 -0.74 -14.14 5.08
CA MET A 19 -0.28 -14.11 6.47
C MET A 19 -0.17 -12.67 6.93
N THR A 20 -0.37 -12.43 8.22
CA THR A 20 -0.29 -11.09 8.79
C THR A 20 0.55 -11.13 10.06
N VAL A 21 1.47 -10.18 10.20
CA VAL A 21 2.24 -9.93 11.42
C VAL A 21 1.54 -8.81 12.17
N ILE A 22 1.11 -9.08 13.40
CA ILE A 22 0.41 -8.11 14.26
C ILE A 22 1.28 -7.89 15.50
N PRO A 23 1.84 -6.69 15.72
CA PRO A 23 2.47 -6.33 16.98
C PRO A 23 1.47 -6.40 18.14
N ALA A 24 1.95 -6.74 19.35
CA ALA A 24 1.10 -7.05 20.50
C ALA A 24 0.25 -5.85 20.98
N ASP A 25 0.69 -4.63 20.70
CA ASP A 25 0.08 -3.36 21.10
C ASP A 25 -0.86 -2.77 20.04
N VAL A 26 -1.07 -3.45 18.91
CA VAL A 26 -1.95 -2.95 17.85
C VAL A 26 -3.43 -3.22 18.16
N PRO A 27 -4.31 -2.21 18.06
CA PRO A 27 -5.75 -2.40 18.24
C PRO A 27 -6.34 -3.45 17.28
N LEU A 28 -7.34 -4.19 17.77
CA LEU A 28 -8.02 -5.24 16.98
C LEU A 28 -8.57 -4.76 15.63
N PRO A 29 -9.13 -3.55 15.47
CA PRO A 29 -9.58 -3.07 14.16
C PRO A 29 -8.45 -2.97 13.12
N ASP A 30 -7.28 -2.48 13.51
CA ASP A 30 -6.13 -2.34 12.62
C ASP A 30 -5.53 -3.72 12.27
N ALA A 31 -5.52 -4.64 13.23
CA ALA A 31 -5.16 -6.04 12.99
C ALA A 31 -6.10 -6.72 11.99
N GLY A 32 -7.42 -6.57 12.18
CA GLY A 32 -8.45 -7.12 11.29
C GLY A 32 -8.37 -6.53 9.88
N LEU A 33 -8.06 -5.23 9.76
CA LEU A 33 -7.79 -4.57 8.50
C LEU A 33 -6.61 -5.22 7.76
N ALA A 34 -5.47 -5.41 8.43
CA ALA A 34 -4.29 -6.00 7.80
C ALA A 34 -4.52 -7.44 7.33
N VAL A 35 -5.29 -8.24 8.07
CA VAL A 35 -5.70 -9.61 7.68
C VAL A 35 -6.62 -9.59 6.46
N THR A 36 -7.67 -8.77 6.50
CA THR A 36 -8.63 -8.65 5.39
C THR A 36 -7.92 -8.18 4.11
N PHE A 37 -7.03 -7.20 4.25
CA PHE A 37 -6.27 -6.65 3.14
C PHE A 37 -5.29 -7.67 2.54
N ALA A 38 -4.71 -8.57 3.33
CA ALA A 38 -3.86 -9.64 2.81
C ALA A 38 -4.61 -10.58 1.85
N GLY A 39 -5.85 -10.95 2.19
CA GLY A 39 -6.72 -11.75 1.32
C GLY A 39 -7.08 -11.00 0.03
N HIS A 40 -7.39 -9.71 0.15
CA HIS A 40 -7.65 -8.82 -0.99
C HIS A 40 -6.44 -8.74 -1.94
N LEU A 41 -5.23 -8.51 -1.41
CA LEU A 41 -3.99 -8.48 -2.18
C LEU A 41 -3.74 -9.80 -2.91
N HIS A 42 -3.92 -10.93 -2.22
CA HIS A 42 -3.76 -12.25 -2.82
C HIS A 42 -4.72 -12.44 -4.00
N ALA A 43 -6.00 -12.08 -3.85
CA ALA A 43 -6.99 -12.18 -4.92
C ALA A 43 -6.63 -11.29 -6.13
N ILE A 44 -6.20 -10.04 -5.90
CA ILE A 44 -5.76 -9.14 -6.97
C ILE A 44 -4.55 -9.70 -7.72
N ARG A 45 -3.58 -10.27 -6.99
CA ARG A 45 -2.35 -10.81 -7.57
C ARG A 45 -2.59 -12.10 -8.34
N CYS A 46 -3.45 -12.99 -7.84
CA CYS A 46 -3.85 -14.20 -8.57
C CYS A 46 -4.50 -13.88 -9.91
N ARG A 47 -5.34 -12.84 -9.98
CA ARG A 47 -5.93 -12.36 -11.25
C ARG A 47 -4.88 -11.87 -12.26
N ARG A 48 -3.65 -11.62 -11.81
CA ARG A 48 -2.51 -11.18 -12.64
C ARG A 48 -1.45 -12.29 -12.82
N GLY A 49 -1.75 -13.53 -12.42
CA GLY A 49 -0.79 -14.65 -12.47
C GLY A 49 0.36 -14.54 -11.46
N LEU A 50 0.28 -13.64 -10.48
CA LEU A 50 1.31 -13.43 -9.46
C LEU A 50 0.98 -14.25 -8.21
N TYR A 51 1.39 -15.51 -8.20
CA TYR A 51 1.09 -16.43 -7.10
C TYR A 51 1.99 -16.24 -5.86
N GLY A 52 1.54 -16.78 -4.73
CA GLY A 52 2.26 -16.79 -3.45
C GLY A 52 1.57 -16.00 -2.33
N ALA A 53 1.89 -16.36 -1.09
CA ALA A 53 1.31 -15.74 0.11
C ALA A 53 1.59 -14.23 0.15
N CYS A 54 0.59 -13.41 0.49
CA CYS A 54 0.81 -11.99 0.81
C CYS A 54 1.08 -11.85 2.31
N VAL A 55 2.17 -11.16 2.68
CA VAL A 55 2.55 -10.97 4.09
C VAL A 55 2.32 -9.52 4.48
N THR A 56 1.30 -9.25 5.28
CA THR A 56 0.91 -7.88 5.66
C THR A 56 1.20 -7.56 7.12
N SER A 57 1.17 -6.28 7.46
CA SER A 57 1.28 -5.76 8.81
C SER A 57 0.53 -4.42 8.90
N PRO A 58 -0.16 -4.13 10.02
CA PRO A 58 -0.82 -2.84 10.24
C PRO A 58 0.17 -1.70 10.50
N VAL A 59 1.41 -2.02 10.88
CA VAL A 59 2.52 -1.05 11.06
C VAL A 59 3.69 -1.41 10.16
N ALA A 60 4.59 -0.46 9.91
CA ALA A 60 5.80 -0.70 9.11
C ALA A 60 6.67 -1.76 9.80
N PRO A 61 6.79 -2.99 9.26
CA PRO A 61 7.51 -4.04 9.95
C PRO A 61 9.03 -3.83 9.79
N PRO A 62 9.83 -4.19 10.81
CA PRO A 62 11.27 -4.36 10.62
C PRO A 62 11.54 -5.54 9.67
N LEU A 63 12.46 -5.35 8.74
CA LEU A 63 12.84 -6.36 7.74
C LEU A 63 14.09 -7.12 8.18
N PRO A 64 14.12 -8.46 8.08
CA PRO A 64 15.25 -9.26 8.53
C PRO A 64 16.45 -9.30 7.56
N GLY A 65 16.40 -8.60 6.43
CA GLY A 65 17.51 -8.56 5.47
C GLY A 65 17.25 -7.66 4.25
N PRO A 66 18.29 -7.31 3.49
CA PRO A 66 18.25 -6.29 2.43
C PRO A 66 17.56 -6.74 1.12
N HIS A 67 17.30 -8.04 0.95
CA HIS A 67 16.57 -8.60 -0.21
C HIS A 67 15.04 -8.49 -0.06
N LEU A 68 14.59 -7.90 1.04
CA LEU A 68 13.19 -7.68 1.36
C LEU A 68 12.90 -6.20 1.29
N CYS A 69 11.67 -5.89 0.90
CA CYS A 69 11.12 -4.57 0.94
C CYS A 69 9.76 -4.58 1.64
N ARG A 70 9.36 -3.41 2.13
CA ARG A 70 7.99 -3.18 2.57
C ARG A 70 7.31 -2.24 1.56
N VAL A 71 6.10 -2.58 1.18
CA VAL A 71 5.29 -1.82 0.24
C VAL A 71 4.10 -1.28 1.01
N PRO A 72 3.96 0.05 1.11
CA PRO A 72 2.83 0.65 1.80
C PRO A 72 1.61 0.63 0.88
N HIS A 73 0.45 0.20 1.41
CA HIS A 73 -0.81 0.26 0.69
C HIS A 73 -1.77 1.22 1.38
N PRO A 74 -1.95 2.43 0.83
CA PRO A 74 -2.95 3.38 1.33
C PRO A 74 -4.36 2.80 1.22
N VAL A 75 -5.09 2.82 2.32
CA VAL A 75 -6.48 2.35 2.42
C VAL A 75 -7.32 3.37 3.17
N THR A 76 -8.62 3.40 2.86
CA THR A 76 -9.60 4.16 3.64
C THR A 76 -10.43 3.16 4.43
N VAL A 77 -10.60 3.42 5.72
CA VAL A 77 -11.44 2.62 6.60
C VAL A 77 -12.56 3.47 7.18
N GLU A 78 -13.71 2.86 7.36
CA GLU A 78 -14.83 3.45 8.10
C GLU A 78 -14.61 3.19 9.60
N GLY A 79 -14.64 4.26 10.39
CA GLY A 79 -14.54 4.22 11.84
C GLY A 79 -15.89 3.99 12.53
N PRO A 80 -15.90 3.82 13.87
CA PRO A 80 -17.10 3.49 14.65
C PRO A 80 -18.25 4.52 14.50
N GLU A 81 -17.91 5.77 14.22
CA GLU A 81 -18.87 6.88 14.09
C GLU A 81 -19.17 7.23 12.63
N ARG A 82 -18.95 6.29 11.69
CA ARG A 82 -19.01 6.55 10.23
C ARG A 82 -18.04 7.64 9.76
N THR A 83 -17.01 7.89 10.55
CA THR A 83 -15.91 8.78 10.17
C THR A 83 -14.93 7.99 9.32
N TRP A 84 -14.52 8.56 8.18
CA TRP A 84 -13.54 7.92 7.32
C TRP A 84 -12.13 8.28 7.75
N ARG A 85 -11.25 7.29 7.85
CA ARG A 85 -9.82 7.50 8.13
C ARG A 85 -8.98 6.87 7.04
N ASP A 86 -8.00 7.61 6.53
CA ASP A 86 -6.97 7.07 5.65
C ASP A 86 -5.80 6.52 6.48
N THR A 87 -5.35 5.32 6.14
CA THR A 87 -4.26 4.62 6.83
C THR A 87 -3.46 3.76 5.86
N VAL A 88 -2.44 3.04 6.34
CA VAL A 88 -1.55 2.23 5.53
C VAL A 88 -1.53 0.80 6.06
N VAL A 89 -1.77 -0.16 5.17
CA VAL A 89 -1.39 -1.55 5.41
C VAL A 89 -0.05 -1.80 4.74
N TRP A 90 0.92 -2.27 5.51
CA TRP A 90 2.25 -2.58 5.01
C TRP A 90 2.30 -4.01 4.50
N GLU A 91 3.00 -4.22 3.40
CA GLU A 91 3.24 -5.55 2.87
C GLU A 91 4.74 -5.84 2.78
N ALA A 92 5.21 -6.92 3.38
CA ALA A 92 6.57 -7.39 3.21
C ALA A 92 6.68 -8.38 2.04
N MET A 93 7.65 -8.17 1.15
CA MET A 93 7.95 -9.09 0.05
C MET A 93 9.42 -9.03 -0.35
N THR A 94 9.84 -9.89 -1.27
CA THR A 94 11.19 -9.80 -1.86
C THR A 94 11.26 -8.69 -2.90
N THR A 95 12.43 -8.09 -3.06
CA THR A 95 12.67 -7.06 -4.09
C THR A 95 12.32 -7.59 -5.50
N ASP A 96 12.64 -8.86 -5.81
CA ASP A 96 12.26 -9.49 -7.08
C ASP A 96 10.75 -9.53 -7.30
N ARG A 97 10.00 -9.88 -6.25
CA ARG A 97 8.53 -9.92 -6.32
C ARG A 97 7.96 -8.52 -6.47
N PHE A 98 8.56 -7.53 -5.81
CA PHE A 98 8.20 -6.14 -6.00
C PHE A 98 8.42 -5.70 -7.45
N HIS A 99 9.56 -6.00 -8.06
CA HIS A 99 9.83 -5.66 -9.46
C HIS A 99 8.87 -6.35 -10.43
N ALA A 100 8.62 -7.65 -10.24
CA ALA A 100 7.63 -8.39 -11.03
C ALA A 100 6.22 -7.78 -10.90
N TRP A 101 5.84 -7.38 -9.68
CA TRP A 101 4.55 -6.76 -9.42
C TRP A 101 4.45 -5.34 -9.98
N HIS A 102 5.46 -4.48 -9.80
CA HIS A 102 5.47 -3.09 -10.26
C HIS A 102 5.46 -3.01 -11.78
N SER A 103 6.24 -3.88 -12.44
CA SER A 103 6.44 -3.92 -13.89
C SER A 103 6.95 -2.60 -14.50
N GLY A 104 7.44 -1.66 -13.68
CA GLY A 104 8.00 -0.37 -14.10
C GLY A 104 9.49 -0.27 -13.77
N GLY A 105 10.04 0.95 -13.91
CA GLY A 105 11.46 1.23 -13.67
C GLY A 105 11.91 1.07 -12.20
N PHE A 106 13.16 1.44 -11.94
CA PHE A 106 13.70 1.49 -10.58
C PHE A 106 12.84 2.39 -9.68
N VAL A 107 12.63 1.97 -8.43
CA VAL A 107 11.90 2.72 -7.41
C VAL A 107 12.77 2.77 -6.17
N ASP A 108 13.06 3.98 -5.69
CA ASP A 108 13.61 4.17 -4.36
C ASP A 108 12.50 3.97 -3.32
N LEU A 109 12.54 2.83 -2.64
CA LEU A 109 11.55 2.46 -1.62
C LEU A 109 11.67 3.31 -0.35
N GLY A 110 12.86 3.83 -0.03
CA GLY A 110 13.05 4.74 1.10
C GLY A 110 12.39 6.09 0.81
N GLU A 111 12.55 6.62 -0.40
CA GLU A 111 11.85 7.82 -0.85
C GLU A 111 10.33 7.61 -0.88
N LEU A 112 9.87 6.46 -1.39
CA LEU A 112 8.46 6.10 -1.42
C LEU A 112 7.81 6.14 -0.03
N GLU A 113 8.52 5.61 0.97
CA GLU A 113 8.07 5.61 2.36
C GLU A 113 8.05 7.01 2.97
N ALA A 114 9.09 7.82 2.72
CA ALA A 114 9.14 9.20 3.19
C ALA A 114 8.00 10.05 2.63
N ARG A 115 7.58 9.76 1.39
CA ARG A 115 6.50 10.47 0.69
C ARG A 115 5.11 9.91 0.96
N LEU A 116 4.96 8.94 1.89
CA LEU A 116 3.66 8.34 2.20
C LEU A 116 2.54 9.27 2.66
N PRO A 117 2.83 10.37 3.37
CA PRO A 117 1.77 11.31 3.74
C PRO A 117 1.01 11.85 2.53
N HIS A 118 1.66 12.09 1.38
CA HIS A 118 0.97 12.73 0.26
C HIS A 118 -0.09 11.85 -0.41
N PRO A 119 0.14 10.56 -0.71
CA PRO A 119 -0.93 9.67 -1.14
C PRO A 119 -2.10 9.60 -0.16
N LEU A 120 -1.88 9.72 1.16
CA LEU A 120 -2.96 9.74 2.15
C LEU A 120 -3.75 11.05 2.09
N THR A 121 -3.06 12.20 2.05
CA THR A 121 -3.71 13.51 1.90
C THR A 121 -4.51 13.58 0.60
N LEU A 122 -3.97 13.02 -0.48
CA LEU A 122 -4.64 12.97 -1.78
C LEU A 122 -5.92 12.14 -1.73
N ARG A 123 -5.95 11.02 -0.97
CA ARG A 123 -7.19 10.25 -0.74
C ARG A 123 -8.25 11.09 -0.04
N GLY A 124 -7.85 11.86 0.98
CA GLY A 124 -8.72 12.83 1.63
C GLY A 124 -9.29 13.83 0.64
N ALA A 125 -8.42 14.48 -0.14
CA ALA A 125 -8.84 15.48 -1.13
C ALA A 125 -9.76 14.91 -2.23
N ILE A 126 -9.54 13.67 -2.65
CA ILE A 126 -10.45 12.97 -3.58
C ILE A 126 -11.81 12.75 -2.94
N ARG A 127 -11.84 12.23 -1.70
CA ARG A 127 -13.07 11.93 -0.97
C ARG A 127 -13.89 13.18 -0.71
N ASP A 128 -13.22 14.27 -0.35
CA ASP A 128 -13.86 15.53 0.05
C ASP A 128 -14.14 16.45 -1.16
N GLY A 129 -13.72 16.03 -2.36
CA GLY A 129 -13.94 16.79 -3.60
C GLY A 129 -13.08 18.05 -3.74
N THR A 130 -12.00 18.15 -2.98
CA THR A 130 -11.13 19.35 -2.88
C THR A 130 -9.87 19.28 -3.74
N LEU A 131 -9.78 18.31 -4.66
CA LEU A 131 -8.70 18.30 -5.65
C LEU A 131 -8.66 19.61 -6.44
N PRO A 132 -7.46 20.18 -6.68
CA PRO A 132 -7.33 21.44 -7.43
C PRO A 132 -7.79 21.26 -8.88
N ASP A 133 -8.22 22.35 -9.52
CA ASP A 133 -8.64 22.32 -10.93
C ASP A 133 -7.43 22.41 -11.86
N THR A 134 -6.72 21.28 -12.01
CA THR A 134 -5.53 21.16 -12.87
C THR A 134 -5.68 20.01 -13.87
N PRO A 135 -4.94 20.03 -15.00
CA PRO A 135 -4.91 18.91 -15.93
C PRO A 135 -4.55 17.58 -15.26
N GLN A 136 -3.63 17.60 -14.28
CA GLN A 136 -3.20 16.42 -13.53
C GLN A 136 -4.32 15.90 -12.63
N ALA A 137 -5.07 16.77 -11.96
CA ALA A 137 -6.22 16.37 -11.16
C ALA A 137 -7.33 15.75 -12.03
N LEU A 138 -7.55 16.28 -13.24
CA LEU A 138 -8.49 15.69 -14.20
C LEU A 138 -8.03 14.30 -14.66
N LEU A 139 -6.74 14.14 -14.97
CA LEU A 139 -6.15 12.82 -15.31
C LEU A 139 -6.30 11.83 -14.16
N LEU A 140 -6.03 12.25 -12.92
CA LEU A 140 -6.22 11.44 -11.73
C LEU A 140 -7.69 10.99 -11.59
N ARG A 141 -8.64 11.93 -11.70
CA ARG A 141 -10.09 11.61 -11.66
C ARG A 141 -10.44 10.55 -12.72
N ASN A 142 -9.94 10.70 -13.94
CA ASN A 142 -10.16 9.72 -15.02
C ASN A 142 -9.57 8.35 -14.71
N LEU A 143 -8.34 8.28 -14.17
CA LEU A 143 -7.72 7.01 -13.74
C LEU A 143 -8.55 6.31 -12.66
N LEU A 144 -9.13 7.08 -11.74
CA LEU A 144 -9.89 6.57 -10.61
C LEU A 144 -11.33 6.12 -10.96
N ARG A 145 -11.82 6.39 -12.18
CA ARG A 145 -13.13 5.89 -12.63
C ARG A 145 -13.24 4.37 -12.64
N THR A 146 -12.12 3.67 -12.80
CA THR A 146 -12.06 2.20 -12.92
C THR A 146 -11.08 1.56 -11.94
N ARG A 147 -10.42 2.36 -11.10
CA ARG A 147 -9.34 1.94 -10.20
C ARG A 147 -9.44 2.69 -8.89
N TYR A 148 -8.91 2.12 -7.83
CA TYR A 148 -8.70 2.84 -6.57
C TYR A 148 -7.29 3.45 -6.53
N LEU A 149 -7.12 4.51 -5.73
CA LEU A 149 -5.81 5.11 -5.48
C LEU A 149 -4.94 4.13 -4.68
N SER A 150 -4.07 3.40 -5.38
CA SER A 150 -3.12 2.45 -4.80
C SER A 150 -1.70 2.99 -4.95
N ILE A 151 -0.78 2.50 -4.12
CA ILE A 151 0.64 2.85 -4.28
C ILE A 151 1.17 2.44 -5.67
N ARG A 152 0.65 1.34 -6.24
CA ARG A 152 0.99 0.93 -7.60
C ARG A 152 0.56 1.97 -8.62
N LEU A 153 -0.63 2.55 -8.47
CA LEU A 153 -1.11 3.60 -9.36
C LEU A 153 -0.20 4.84 -9.26
N VAL A 154 0.23 5.19 -8.04
CA VAL A 154 1.19 6.28 -7.79
C VAL A 154 2.49 6.04 -8.56
N LEU A 155 3.08 4.85 -8.39
CA LEU A 155 4.33 4.46 -9.04
C LEU A 155 4.23 4.38 -10.57
N GLN A 156 3.07 3.98 -11.10
CA GLN A 156 2.85 3.84 -12.55
C GLN A 156 2.62 5.18 -13.27
N HIS A 157 2.25 6.23 -12.55
CA HIS A 157 1.88 7.52 -13.15
C HIS A 157 2.57 8.71 -12.46
N PRO A 158 3.91 8.72 -12.31
CA PRO A 158 4.61 9.78 -11.57
C PRO A 158 4.34 11.19 -12.13
N HIS A 159 4.11 11.32 -13.44
CA HIS A 159 3.76 12.58 -14.09
C HIS A 159 2.38 13.15 -13.68
N VAL A 160 1.49 12.32 -13.13
CA VAL A 160 0.21 12.76 -12.56
C VAL A 160 0.40 13.12 -11.09
N PHE A 161 1.11 12.27 -10.33
CA PHE A 161 1.19 12.40 -8.89
C PHE A 161 2.19 13.46 -8.44
N ASN A 162 3.39 13.53 -9.01
CA ASN A 162 4.42 14.48 -8.56
C ASN A 162 3.92 15.94 -8.59
N PRO A 163 3.32 16.46 -9.70
CA PRO A 163 2.86 17.84 -9.71
C PRO A 163 1.73 18.12 -8.70
N LEU A 164 0.86 17.13 -8.44
CA LEU A 164 -0.20 17.29 -7.44
C LEU A 164 0.38 17.32 -6.02
N ILE A 165 1.40 16.52 -5.75
CA ILE A 165 2.11 16.52 -4.48
C ILE A 165 2.80 17.86 -4.27
N ASP A 166 3.56 18.35 -5.24
CA ASP A 166 4.29 19.61 -5.17
C ASP A 166 3.35 20.80 -4.90
N LEU A 167 2.17 20.81 -5.53
CA LEU A 167 1.14 21.83 -5.29
C LEU A 167 0.57 21.79 -3.86
N MET A 168 0.40 20.59 -3.31
CA MET A 168 -0.12 20.40 -1.95
C MET A 168 0.90 20.77 -0.87
N GLU A 169 2.20 20.71 -1.18
CA GLU A 169 3.27 21.18 -0.28
C GLU A 169 3.43 22.70 -0.29
N ALA A 170 3.04 23.35 -1.40
CA ALA A 170 3.14 24.80 -1.58
C ALA A 170 1.95 25.59 -1.03
N SER A 171 0.88 24.92 -0.59
CA SER A 171 -0.38 25.50 -0.11
C SER A 171 -0.44 25.53 1.42
#